data_AF-A0A396QH65-F1
#
_entry.id   AF-A0A396QH65-F1
#
_cell.length_a   1.000
_cell.length_b   1.000
_cell.length_c   1.000
_cell.angle_alpha   90.00
_cell.angle_beta   90.00
_cell.angle_gamma   90.00
#
_symmetry.space_group_name_H-M   'P 1'
#
loop_
_entity.id
_entity.type
_entity.pdbx_description
1 polymer ?
#
loop_
_entity_poly.entity_id
_entity_poly.type
_entity_poly.pdbx_seq_one_letter_code
_entity_poly.pdbx_strand_id
1 'polypeptide(L)'
;MWQQIIMGIIGLCAGFAIASGAVALVIGLGIIPRYAGVTKTPEHILWYEDCCMLGTILGTLAYLWKGSIPLGVPGLVLYGVFAGIFLGSWIIALGEVVDIFAILTRRIGLTRGLPWVILAMAAGKVLASLLYFAKGWW
;
A
#
# COMPACT_ATOMS: atom_id res chain seq x y z
N MET A 1 37.29 -3.12 -3.03
CA MET A 1 36.45 -3.76 -4.07
C MET A 1 35.43 -4.74 -3.48
N TRP A 2 35.82 -5.73 -2.67
CA TRP A 2 34.89 -6.73 -2.13
C TRP A 2 33.71 -6.15 -1.32
N GLN A 3 33.95 -5.12 -0.49
CA GLN A 3 32.89 -4.43 0.25
C GLN A 3 31.85 -3.77 -0.65
N GLN A 4 32.25 -3.16 -1.77
CA GLN A 4 31.31 -2.52 -2.70
C GLN A 4 30.43 -3.55 -3.41
N ILE A 5 30.99 -4.72 -3.75
CA ILE A 5 30.24 -5.83 -4.35
C ILE A 5 29.21 -6.37 -3.35
N ILE A 6 29.61 -6.58 -2.09
CA ILE A 6 28.69 -7.04 -1.03
C ILE A 6 27.58 -6.00 -0.77
N MET A 7 27.93 -4.72 -0.66
CA MET A 7 26.94 -3.65 -0.49
C MET A 7 25.99 -3.55 -1.68
N GLY A 8 26.49 -3.76 -2.90
CA GLY A 8 25.67 -3.84 -4.11
C GLY A 8 24.67 -4.99 -4.06
N ILE A 9 25.11 -6.19 -3.65
CA ILE A 9 24.22 -7.37 -3.52
C ILE A 9 23.16 -7.13 -2.45
N ILE A 10 23.55 -6.63 -1.27
CA ILE A 10 22.60 -6.33 -0.17
C ILE A 10 21.59 -5.27 -0.61
N GLY A 11 22.05 -4.21 -1.29
CA GLY A 11 21.19 -3.16 -1.83
C GLY A 11 20.19 -3.70 -2.85
N LEU A 12 20.61 -4.62 -3.71
CA LEU A 12 19.76 -5.24 -4.72
C LEU A 12 18.73 -6.19 -4.10
N CYS A 13 19.13 -7.00 -3.12
CA CYS A 13 18.21 -7.84 -2.34
C CYS A 13 17.17 -7.02 -1.57
N ALA A 14 17.62 -5.95 -0.90
CA ALA A 14 16.73 -5.03 -0.20
C ALA A 14 15.77 -4.33 -1.18
N GLY A 15 16.27 -3.92 -2.35
CA GLY A 15 15.45 -3.33 -3.42
C GLY A 15 14.35 -4.27 -3.90
N PHE A 16 14.66 -5.55 -4.14
CA PHE A 16 13.65 -6.56 -4.50
C PHE A 16 12.61 -6.78 -3.39
N ALA A 17 13.04 -6.81 -2.14
CA ALA A 17 12.12 -6.97 -1.00
C ALA A 17 11.15 -5.78 -0.91
N ILE A 18 11.63 -4.54 -1.09
CA ILE A 18 10.80 -3.34 -1.05
C ILE A 18 9.86 -3.27 -2.26
N ALA A 19 10.39 -3.55 -3.47
CA ALA A 19 9.59 -3.54 -4.70
C ALA A 19 8.46 -4.56 -4.66
N SER A 20 8.74 -5.79 -4.20
CA SER A 20 7.70 -6.82 -4.04
C SER A 20 6.65 -6.42 -3.00
N GLY A 21 7.05 -5.78 -1.89
CA GLY A 21 6.12 -5.23 -0.90
C GLY A 21 5.21 -4.13 -1.46
N ALA A 22 5.77 -3.20 -2.25
CA ALA A 22 5.00 -2.13 -2.88
C ALA A 22 3.97 -2.68 -3.88
N VAL A 23 4.37 -3.63 -4.73
CA VAL A 23 3.50 -4.28 -5.71
C VAL A 23 2.40 -5.09 -5.01
N ALA A 24 2.77 -5.88 -3.99
CA ALA A 24 1.81 -6.66 -3.21
C ALA A 24 0.76 -5.77 -2.55
N LEU A 25 1.16 -4.58 -2.06
CA LEU A 25 0.24 -3.61 -1.49
C LEU A 25 -0.71 -3.06 -2.56
N VAL A 26 -0.20 -2.59 -3.71
CA VAL A 26 -1.03 -2.02 -4.79
C VAL A 26 -2.05 -3.03 -5.32
N ILE A 27 -1.64 -4.28 -5.53
CA ILE A 27 -2.53 -5.37 -5.97
C ILE A 27 -3.49 -5.78 -4.85
N GLY A 28 -2.97 -5.98 -3.63
CA GLY A 28 -3.75 -6.47 -2.48
C GLY A 28 -4.85 -5.50 -2.04
N LEU A 29 -4.67 -4.20 -2.27
CA LEU A 29 -5.70 -3.20 -2.04
C LEU A 29 -6.81 -3.19 -3.09
N GLY A 30 -6.61 -3.84 -4.23
CA GLY A 30 -7.61 -3.91 -5.29
C GLY A 30 -7.89 -2.57 -5.98
N ILE A 31 -7.00 -1.58 -5.89
CA ILE A 31 -7.21 -0.26 -6.52
C ILE A 31 -7.29 -0.38 -8.05
N ILE A 32 -6.39 -1.16 -8.65
CA ILE A 32 -6.30 -1.37 -10.11
C ILE A 32 -7.58 -1.98 -10.71
N PRO A 33 -8.06 -3.16 -10.26
CA PRO A 33 -9.27 -3.76 -10.83
C PRO A 33 -10.51 -2.87 -10.64
N ARG A 34 -10.48 -2.00 -9.64
CA ARG A 34 -11.56 -1.08 -9.33
C ARG A 34 -11.61 0.12 -10.26
N TYR A 35 -10.46 0.70 -10.58
CA TYR A 35 -10.39 1.70 -11.65
C TYR A 35 -10.91 1.11 -12.96
N ALA A 36 -10.46 -0.09 -13.31
CA ALA A 36 -10.92 -0.79 -14.51
C ALA A 36 -12.44 -1.06 -14.49
N GLY A 37 -13.01 -1.34 -13.31
CA GLY A 37 -14.46 -1.49 -13.11
C GLY A 37 -15.24 -0.17 -13.29
N VAL A 38 -14.76 0.93 -12.73
CA VAL A 38 -15.39 2.26 -12.84
C VAL A 38 -15.33 2.80 -14.27
N THR A 39 -14.19 2.66 -14.94
CA THR A 39 -14.01 3.07 -16.34
C THR A 39 -14.63 2.11 -17.34
N LYS A 40 -15.17 0.97 -16.87
CA LYS A 40 -15.75 -0.10 -17.70
C LYS A 40 -14.77 -0.65 -18.73
N THR A 41 -13.47 -0.65 -18.41
CA THR A 41 -12.39 -1.19 -19.26
C THR A 41 -11.62 -2.29 -18.55
N PRO A 42 -12.25 -3.45 -18.23
CA PRO A 42 -11.58 -4.57 -17.57
C PRO A 42 -10.48 -5.20 -18.43
N GLU A 43 -10.53 -5.03 -19.74
CA GLU A 43 -9.54 -5.56 -20.68
C GLU A 43 -8.16 -4.89 -20.56
N HIS A 44 -8.09 -3.69 -19.96
CA HIS A 44 -6.88 -2.87 -19.90
C HIS A 44 -6.22 -2.84 -18.51
N ILE A 45 -6.47 -3.85 -17.66
CA ILE A 45 -5.92 -3.93 -16.29
C ILE A 45 -4.39 -3.79 -16.26
N LEU A 46 -3.69 -4.48 -17.17
CA LEU A 46 -2.23 -4.41 -17.25
C LEU A 46 -1.71 -2.99 -17.50
N TRP A 47 -2.46 -2.19 -18.27
CA TRP A 47 -2.08 -0.81 -18.58
C TRP A 47 -2.17 0.10 -17.34
N TYR A 48 -3.18 -0.12 -16.50
CA TYR A 48 -3.30 0.58 -15.21
C TYR A 48 -2.20 0.16 -14.22
N GLU A 49 -1.82 -1.12 -14.24
CA GLU A 49 -0.71 -1.65 -13.45
C GLU A 49 0.63 -1.02 -13.86
N ASP A 50 0.91 -1.01 -15.17
CA ASP A 50 2.12 -0.38 -15.72
C ASP A 50 2.20 1.11 -15.37
N CYS A 51 1.08 1.83 -15.41
CA CYS A 51 1.02 3.22 -14.97
C CYS A 51 1.37 3.39 -13.47
N CYS A 52 0.87 2.50 -12.61
CA CYS A 52 1.20 2.52 -11.18
C CYS A 52 2.68 2.19 -10.92
N MET A 53 3.22 1.23 -11.68
CA MET A 53 4.64 0.85 -11.62
C MET A 53 5.54 2.01 -12.07
N LEU A 54 5.21 2.67 -13.18
CA LEU A 54 5.89 3.88 -13.64
C LEU A 54 5.84 4.98 -12.57
N GLY A 55 4.68 5.21 -11.95
CA GLY A 55 4.53 6.16 -10.85
C GLY A 55 5.44 5.83 -9.65
N THR A 56 5.59 4.54 -9.32
CA THR A 56 6.46 4.08 -8.23
C THR A 56 7.94 4.30 -8.55
N ILE A 57 8.37 4.03 -9.79
CA ILE A 57 9.73 4.29 -10.27
C ILE A 57 10.02 5.80 -10.24
N LEU A 58 9.12 6.61 -10.80
CA LEU A 58 9.27 8.08 -10.81
C LEU A 58 9.27 8.66 -9.39
N GLY A 59 8.40 8.17 -8.51
CA GLY A 59 8.36 8.58 -7.10
C GLY A 59 9.63 8.22 -6.35
N THR A 60 10.19 7.03 -6.59
CA THR A 60 11.47 6.61 -6.01
C THR A 60 12.62 7.48 -6.51
N LEU A 61 12.64 7.80 -7.80
CA LEU A 61 13.65 8.67 -8.40
C LEU A 61 13.55 10.09 -7.82
N ALA A 62 12.34 10.62 -7.68
CA ALA A 62 12.09 11.93 -7.07
C ALA A 62 12.48 11.95 -5.58
N TYR A 63 12.27 10.86 -4.84
CA TYR A 63 12.68 10.73 -3.44
C TYR A 63 14.20 10.67 -3.28
N LEU A 64 14.90 9.95 -4.16
CA LEU A 64 16.36 9.84 -4.14
C LEU A 64 17.04 11.14 -4.58
N TRP A 65 16.35 11.95 -5.38
CA TRP A 65 16.84 13.23 -5.86
C TRP A 65 16.93 14.26 -4.72
N LYS A 66 18.15 14.58 -4.30
CA LYS A 66 18.42 15.57 -3.22
C LYS A 66 18.29 17.04 -3.65
N GLY A 67 18.15 17.32 -4.95
CA GLY A 67 17.92 18.69 -5.43
C GLY A 67 16.49 19.14 -5.17
N SER A 68 16.28 20.39 -4.75
CA SER A 68 14.93 20.96 -4.70
C SER A 68 14.38 21.05 -6.12
N ILE A 69 13.34 20.29 -6.43
CA ILE A 69 12.65 20.43 -7.72
C ILE A 69 11.94 21.80 -7.68
N PRO A 70 12.31 22.77 -8.54
CA PRO A 70 11.76 24.13 -8.49
C PRO A 70 10.39 24.18 -9.18
N LEU A 71 9.47 23.34 -8.72
CA LEU A 71 8.10 23.24 -9.23
C LEU A 71 7.17 24.33 -8.63
N GLY A 72 7.66 25.08 -7.65
CA GLY A 72 6.95 26.17 -7.00
C GLY A 72 5.60 25.74 -6.40
N VAL A 73 4.74 26.72 -6.13
CA VAL A 73 3.37 26.50 -5.64
C VAL A 73 2.51 25.70 -6.63
N PRO A 74 2.57 25.91 -7.96
CA PRO A 74 1.73 25.18 -8.91
C PRO A 74 1.97 23.67 -8.90
N GLY A 75 3.22 23.22 -8.83
CA GLY A 75 3.52 21.79 -8.77
C GLY A 75 3.15 21.14 -7.43
N LEU A 76 3.20 21.89 -6.32
CA LEU A 76 2.68 21.41 -5.04
C LEU A 76 1.16 21.19 -5.08
N VAL A 77 0.42 22.14 -5.67
CA VAL A 77 -1.04 22.02 -5.83
C VAL A 77 -1.38 20.81 -6.70
N LEU A 78 -0.69 20.67 -7.83
CA LEU A 78 -0.90 19.54 -8.74
C LEU A 78 -0.62 18.20 -8.04
N TYR A 79 0.51 18.11 -7.33
CA TYR A 79 0.85 16.92 -6.54
C TYR A 79 -0.20 16.64 -5.46
N GLY A 80 -0.68 17.67 -4.75
CA GLY A 80 -1.72 17.53 -3.73
C GLY A 80 -3.04 17.00 -4.28
N VAL A 81 -3.45 17.44 -5.47
CA VAL A 81 -4.66 16.92 -6.15
C VAL A 81 -4.47 15.45 -6.51
N PHE A 82 -3.35 15.07 -7.11
CA PHE A 82 -3.08 13.66 -7.45
C PHE A 82 -2.98 12.77 -6.22
N ALA A 83 -2.30 13.22 -5.16
CA ALA A 83 -2.22 12.52 -3.89
C ALA A 83 -3.60 12.36 -3.26
N GLY A 84 -4.47 13.37 -3.35
CA GLY A 84 -5.85 13.30 -2.90
C GLY A 84 -6.70 12.29 -3.67
N ILE A 85 -6.59 12.26 -5.00
CA ILE A 85 -7.28 11.26 -5.85
C ILE A 85 -6.81 9.84 -5.51
N PHE A 86 -5.50 9.65 -5.34
CA PHE A 86 -4.94 8.37 -4.94
C PHE A 86 -5.44 7.94 -3.56
N LEU A 87 -5.36 8.82 -2.57
CA LEU A 87 -5.83 8.55 -1.20
C LEU A 87 -7.33 8.27 -1.16
N GLY A 88 -8.14 9.02 -1.91
CA GLY A 88 -9.58 8.80 -2.01
C GLY A 88 -9.89 7.41 -2.57
N SER A 89 -9.22 7.04 -3.66
CA SER A 89 -9.37 5.72 -4.27
C SER A 89 -8.95 4.60 -3.32
N TRP A 90 -7.92 4.85 -2.51
CA TRP A 90 -7.46 3.92 -1.49
C TRP A 90 -8.50 3.67 -0.38
N ILE A 91 -9.11 4.74 0.14
CA ILE A 91 -10.14 4.64 1.19
C ILE A 91 -11.35 3.85 0.70
N ILE A 92 -11.83 4.15 -0.50
CA ILE A 92 -13.02 3.49 -1.02
C ILE A 92 -12.71 2.00 -1.29
N ALA A 93 -11.49 1.66 -1.76
CA ALA A 93 -11.08 0.28 -1.98
C ALA A 93 -11.01 -0.52 -0.67
N LEU A 94 -10.48 0.08 0.40
CA LEU A 94 -10.49 -0.52 1.74
C LEU A 94 -11.91 -0.78 2.24
N GLY A 95 -12.84 0.15 2.01
CA GLY A 95 -14.24 -0.01 2.40
C GLY A 95 -14.88 -1.26 1.76
N GLU A 96 -14.62 -1.50 0.49
CA GLU A 96 -15.18 -2.67 -0.22
C GLU A 96 -14.57 -3.99 0.25
N VAL A 97 -13.26 -4.03 0.55
CA VAL A 97 -12.63 -5.21 1.15
C VAL A 97 -13.23 -5.53 2.52
N VAL A 98 -13.50 -4.51 3.34
CA VAL A 98 -14.15 -4.67 4.64
C VAL A 98 -15.58 -5.18 4.48
N ASP A 99 -16.33 -4.66 3.50
CA ASP A 99 -17.69 -5.13 3.21
C ASP A 99 -17.70 -6.58 2.74
N ILE A 100 -16.79 -6.97 1.83
CA ILE A 100 -16.63 -8.36 1.38
C ILE A 100 -16.33 -9.28 2.59
N PHE A 101 -15.45 -8.86 3.48
CA PHE A 101 -15.13 -9.61 4.70
C PHE A 101 -16.36 -9.75 5.61
N ALA A 102 -17.14 -8.69 5.79
CA ALA A 102 -18.36 -8.72 6.59
C ALA A 102 -19.43 -9.66 5.98
N ILE A 103 -19.61 -9.62 4.65
CA ILE A 103 -20.51 -10.51 3.91
C ILE A 103 -20.06 -11.97 4.05
N LEU A 104 -18.78 -12.24 3.84
CA LEU A 104 -18.19 -13.58 3.97
C LEU A 104 -18.46 -14.14 5.37
N THR A 105 -18.23 -13.32 6.40
CA THR A 105 -18.44 -13.76 7.79
C THR A 105 -19.90 -14.05 8.10
N ARG A 106 -20.84 -13.29 7.52
CA ARG A 106 -22.28 -13.62 7.58
C ARG A 106 -22.61 -14.91 6.84
N ARG A 107 -22.05 -15.15 5.65
CA ARG A 107 -22.31 -16.37 4.84
C ARG A 107 -21.79 -17.65 5.50
N ILE A 108 -20.67 -17.59 6.21
CA ILE A 108 -20.13 -18.74 6.97
C ILE A 108 -20.98 -19.02 8.24
N GLY A 109 -21.98 -18.19 8.55
CA GLY A 109 -22.85 -18.36 9.72
C GLY A 109 -22.20 -17.88 11.02
N LEU A 110 -21.09 -17.15 10.96
CA LEU A 110 -20.36 -16.65 12.13
C LEU A 110 -20.96 -15.34 12.66
N THR A 111 -22.28 -15.32 12.86
CA THR A 111 -23.01 -14.12 13.31
C THR A 111 -22.79 -13.81 14.79
N ARG A 112 -22.51 -14.81 15.62
CA ARG A 112 -22.20 -14.64 17.06
C ARG A 112 -20.71 -14.65 17.42
N GLY A 113 -19.84 -15.13 16.52
CA GLY A 113 -18.40 -15.24 16.77
C GLY A 113 -17.59 -13.99 16.39
N LEU A 114 -18.14 -13.13 15.51
CA LEU A 114 -17.44 -11.94 15.02
C LEU A 114 -16.93 -11.00 16.15
N PRO A 115 -17.72 -10.69 17.21
CA PRO A 115 -17.24 -9.83 18.29
C PRO A 115 -16.04 -10.42 19.02
N TRP A 116 -16.01 -11.75 19.21
CA TRP A 116 -14.90 -12.45 19.84
C TRP A 116 -13.64 -12.44 18.99
N VAL A 117 -13.78 -12.58 17.67
CA VAL A 117 -12.65 -12.48 16.73
C VAL A 117 -12.07 -11.05 16.74
N ILE A 118 -12.92 -10.03 16.71
CA ILE A 118 -12.49 -8.62 16.78
C ILE A 118 -11.80 -8.35 18.12
N LEU A 119 -12.36 -8.86 19.23
CA LEU A 119 -11.77 -8.71 20.56
C LEU A 119 -10.41 -9.40 20.67
N ALA A 120 -10.26 -10.61 20.11
CA ALA A 120 -8.99 -11.32 20.09
C ALA A 120 -7.93 -10.59 19.25
N MET A 121 -8.31 -10.05 18.09
CA MET A 121 -7.42 -9.20 17.28
C MET A 121 -7.02 -7.92 18.01
N ALA A 122 -7.97 -7.26 18.68
CA ALA A 122 -7.70 -6.05 19.47
C ALA A 122 -6.75 -6.36 20.63
N ALA A 123 -6.99 -7.44 21.39
CA ALA A 123 -6.13 -7.90 22.47
C ALA A 123 -4.71 -8.22 21.99
N GLY A 124 -4.58 -8.91 20.84
CA GLY A 124 -3.30 -9.18 20.20
C GLY A 124 -2.54 -7.90 19.85
N LYS A 125 -3.21 -6.89 19.27
CA LYS A 125 -2.60 -5.58 18.98
C LYS A 125 -2.18 -4.83 20.25
N VAL A 126 -3.01 -4.85 21.29
CA VAL A 126 -2.68 -4.21 22.57
C VAL A 126 -1.46 -4.87 23.20
N LEU A 127 -1.43 -6.20 23.28
CA LEU A 127 -0.29 -6.95 23.81
C LEU A 127 1.00 -6.71 23.00
N ALA A 128 0.91 -6.72 21.67
CA ALA A 128 2.04 -6.42 20.80
C ALA A 128 2.56 -4.99 21.02
N SER A 129 1.67 -4.01 21.13
CA SER A 129 2.04 -2.61 21.42
C SER A 129 2.68 -2.47 22.80
N LEU A 130 2.15 -3.15 23.81
CA LEU A 130 2.71 -3.14 25.16
C LEU A 130 4.09 -3.80 25.20
N LEU A 131 4.28 -4.91 24.49
CA LEU A 131 5.59 -5.55 24.36
C LEU A 131 6.60 -4.67 23.62
N TYR A 132 6.19 -4.01 22.54
CA TYR A 132 7.02 -3.08 21.79
C TYR A 132 7.55 -1.95 22.68
N PHE A 133 6.66 -1.34 23.48
CA PHE A 133 7.04 -0.31 24.43
C PHE A 133 7.84 -0.86 25.63
N ALA A 134 7.48 -2.03 26.16
CA ALA A 134 8.18 -2.62 27.30
C ALA A 134 9.62 -3.06 26.95
N LYS A 135 9.87 -3.50 25.71
CA LYS A 135 11.20 -3.88 25.23
C LYS A 135 12.04 -2.72 24.69
N GLY A 136 11.46 -1.52 24.58
CA GLY A 136 12.18 -0.35 24.13
C GLY A 136 12.68 -0.42 22.69
N TRP A 137 11.89 -1.00 21.77
CA TRP A 137 12.24 -1.14 20.35
C TRP A 137 12.06 0.16 19.54
N TRP A 138 12.24 1.31 20.16
CA TRP A 138 12.27 2.63 19.52
C TRP A 138 13.67 3.00 19.02
#